data_AF-U3KEK1-F1
#
_entry.id   AF-U3KEK1-F1
#
_cell.length_a   1.000
_cell.length_b   1.000
_cell.length_c   1.000
_cell.angle_alpha   90.00
_cell.angle_beta   90.00
_cell.angle_gamma   90.00
#
_symmetry.space_group_name_H-M   'P 1'
#
loop_
_entity.id
_entity.type
_entity.pdbx_description
1 polymer ?
#
loop_
_entity_poly.entity_id
_entity_poly.type
_entity_poly.pdbx_seq_one_letter_code
_entity_poly.pdbx_strand_id
1 'polypeptide(L)'
;MSHKAWMKTVPTENCDVLMTFPDSTDDHTLLWLLNHIRLGIPELIVQVRHHKHTRAYAFFVTATYESLLRGADEMGLRKPVKAEFGGGMRSFSCEEDYIYENIENELGFFSSQ
;
A
#
# COMPACT_ATOMS: atom_id res chain seq x y z
N MET A 1 -35.51 15.07 -12.51
CA MET A 1 -34.10 15.37 -12.84
C MET A 1 -33.25 14.25 -12.28
N SER A 2 -32.43 13.63 -13.12
CA SER A 2 -31.79 12.33 -12.89
C SER A 2 -30.68 12.42 -11.83
N HIS A 3 -30.81 11.64 -10.74
CA HIS A 3 -29.82 11.43 -9.67
C HIS A 3 -28.62 10.60 -10.16
N LYS A 4 -27.96 11.05 -11.23
CA LYS A 4 -26.69 10.48 -11.73
C LYS A 4 -25.62 11.56 -11.84
N ALA A 5 -25.46 12.37 -10.79
CA ALA A 5 -24.15 12.93 -10.50
C ALA A 5 -23.28 11.78 -9.98
N TRP A 6 -22.89 10.89 -10.90
CA TRP A 6 -21.91 9.85 -10.63
C TRP A 6 -20.73 10.53 -9.97
N MET A 7 -20.41 10.06 -8.77
CA MET A 7 -19.32 10.53 -7.94
C MET A 7 -18.12 10.89 -8.82
N LYS A 8 -17.83 12.19 -8.94
CA LYS A 8 -16.50 12.64 -9.34
C LYS A 8 -15.58 12.29 -8.17
N THR A 9 -15.31 11.00 -7.98
CA THR A 9 -14.29 10.54 -7.05
C THR A 9 -12.98 11.01 -7.62
N VAL A 10 -12.37 11.98 -6.95
CA VAL A 10 -10.96 12.29 -7.16
C VAL A 10 -10.20 11.05 -6.68
N PRO A 11 -9.43 10.37 -7.54
CA PRO A 11 -8.58 9.27 -7.10
C PRO A 11 -7.73 9.74 -5.92
N THR A 12 -7.71 8.96 -4.84
CA THR A 12 -6.77 9.28 -3.76
C THR A 12 -5.42 8.77 -4.18
N GLU A 13 -4.52 9.70 -4.49
CA GLU A 13 -3.12 9.40 -4.76
C GLU A 13 -2.44 8.93 -3.46
N ASN A 14 -1.44 8.05 -3.58
CA ASN A 14 -0.63 7.55 -2.47
C ASN A 14 -1.43 6.82 -1.38
N CYS A 15 -2.34 5.93 -1.80
CA CYS A 15 -3.12 5.09 -0.89
C CYS A 15 -3.31 3.71 -1.51
N ASP A 16 -2.69 2.70 -0.90
CA ASP A 16 -2.81 1.30 -1.29
C ASP A 16 -3.91 0.60 -0.49
N VAL A 17 -4.05 0.95 0.81
CA VAL A 17 -5.03 0.37 1.72
C VAL A 17 -5.80 1.48 2.44
N LEU A 18 -7.13 1.41 2.37
CA LEU A 18 -8.03 2.26 3.16
C LEU A 18 -8.60 1.45 4.33
N MET A 19 -8.28 1.84 5.56
CA MET A 19 -8.94 1.35 6.76
C MET A 19 -10.00 2.35 7.20
N THR A 20 -11.25 1.92 7.32
CA THR A 20 -12.36 2.74 7.82
C THR A 20 -12.79 2.26 9.19
N PHE A 21 -13.17 3.19 10.06
CA PHE A 21 -13.59 2.90 11.42
C PHE A 21 -15.06 3.30 11.62
N PRO A 22 -15.84 2.53 12.40
CA PRO A 22 -17.17 2.95 12.84
C PRO A 22 -17.12 4.33 13.51
N ASP A 23 -18.18 5.13 13.34
CA ASP A 23 -18.32 6.45 13.96
C ASP A 23 -18.40 6.40 15.50
N SER A 24 -18.63 5.21 16.07
CA SER A 24 -18.60 4.92 17.50
C SER A 24 -17.21 4.57 18.05
N THR A 25 -16.18 4.50 17.19
CA THR A 25 -14.81 4.19 17.63
C THR A 25 -14.24 5.37 18.40
N ASP A 26 -13.76 5.14 19.62
CA ASP A 26 -13.20 6.19 20.45
C ASP A 26 -11.76 6.57 20.04
N ASP A 27 -11.37 7.81 20.38
CA ASP A 27 -10.06 8.36 20.03
C ASP A 27 -8.89 7.55 20.61
N HIS A 28 -9.04 6.92 21.79
CA HIS A 28 -7.96 6.13 22.39
C HIS A 28 -7.69 4.88 21.58
N THR A 29 -8.73 4.18 21.11
CA THR A 29 -8.59 3.02 20.23
C THR A 29 -7.91 3.38 18.90
N LEU A 30 -8.32 4.50 18.28
CA LEU A 30 -7.71 4.98 17.04
C LEU A 30 -6.23 5.33 17.22
N LEU A 31 -5.90 6.09 18.28
CA LEU A 31 -4.53 6.49 18.58
C LEU A 31 -3.65 5.29 18.97
N TRP A 32 -4.19 4.32 19.69
CA TRP A 32 -3.49 3.07 20.01
C TRP A 32 -3.07 2.35 18.74
N LEU A 33 -4.00 2.14 17.80
CA LEU A 33 -3.71 1.46 16.54
C LEU A 33 -2.70 2.25 15.71
N LEU A 34 -2.87 3.57 15.60
CA LEU A 34 -1.94 4.43 14.89
C LEU A 34 -0.52 4.34 15.48
N ASN A 35 -0.40 4.32 16.80
CA ASN A 35 0.88 4.19 17.48
C ASN A 35 1.49 2.79 17.29
N HIS A 36 0.67 1.73 17.34
CA HIS A 36 1.11 0.37 17.05
C HIS A 36 1.67 0.23 15.63
N ILE A 37 1.01 0.81 14.62
CA ILE A 37 1.53 0.79 13.24
C ILE A 37 2.85 1.55 13.15
N ARG A 38 2.91 2.78 13.68
CA ARG A 38 4.12 3.62 13.60
C ARG A 38 5.34 3.04 14.30
N LEU A 39 5.15 2.29 15.39
CA LEU A 39 6.24 1.67 16.14
C LEU A 39 6.58 0.27 15.62
N GLY A 40 5.59 -0.49 15.17
CA GLY A 40 5.77 -1.88 14.73
C GLY A 40 6.23 -1.99 13.27
N ILE A 41 5.80 -1.08 12.41
CA ILE A 41 6.12 -1.08 10.98
C ILE A 41 6.34 0.39 10.53
N PRO A 42 7.46 1.01 10.95
CA PRO A 42 7.73 2.43 10.72
C PRO A 42 7.77 2.82 9.24
N GLU A 43 7.87 1.84 8.34
CA GLU A 43 7.98 2.06 6.89
C GLU A 43 6.62 2.19 6.21
N LEU A 44 5.53 1.90 6.94
CA LEU A 44 4.19 2.26 6.51
C LEU A 44 3.92 3.75 6.76
N ILE A 45 3.43 4.41 5.72
CA ILE A 45 3.01 5.80 5.76
C ILE A 45 1.50 5.81 5.99
N VAL A 46 1.08 6.42 7.10
CA VAL A 46 -0.35 6.52 7.48
C VAL A 46 -0.80 7.97 7.48
N GLN A 47 -1.75 8.29 6.60
CA GLN A 47 -2.50 9.55 6.64
C GLN A 47 -3.86 9.33 7.31
N VAL A 48 -4.13 10.10 8.37
CA VAL A 48 -5.42 10.06 9.08
C VAL A 48 -6.36 11.11 8.48
N ARG A 49 -7.57 10.71 8.08
CA ARG A 49 -8.61 11.62 7.61
C ARG A 49 -9.88 11.46 8.45
N HIS A 50 -10.51 12.60 8.76
CA HIS A 50 -11.80 12.64 9.42
C HIS A 50 -12.90 13.07 8.44
N HIS A 51 -13.89 12.21 8.26
CA HIS A 51 -15.01 12.45 7.37
C HIS A 51 -16.11 13.21 8.12
N LYS A 52 -16.13 14.54 7.97
CA LYS A 52 -17.03 15.44 8.72
C LYS A 52 -18.51 15.04 8.72
N HIS A 53 -19.01 14.47 7.62
CA HIS A 53 -20.43 14.10 7.49
C HIS A 53 -20.79 12.80 8.18
N THR A 54 -19.90 11.80 8.12
CA THR A 54 -20.12 10.49 8.75
C THR A 54 -19.52 10.42 10.15
N ARG A 55 -18.73 11.43 10.55
CA ARG A 55 -17.90 11.46 11.77
C ARG A 55 -16.90 10.29 11.88
N ALA A 56 -16.74 9.53 10.79
CA ALA A 56 -15.85 8.41 10.75
C ALA A 56 -14.41 8.88 10.52
N TYR A 57 -13.47 8.21 11.16
CA TYR A 57 -12.06 8.31 10.83
C TYR A 57 -11.70 7.24 9.80
N ALA A 58 -10.66 7.52 9.02
CA ALA A 58 -10.06 6.56 8.12
C ALA A 58 -8.54 6.72 8.08
N PHE A 59 -7.82 5.61 8.00
CA PHE A 59 -6.39 5.56 7.77
C PHE A 59 -6.14 5.19 6.32
N PHE A 60 -5.46 6.09 5.62
CA PHE A 60 -4.97 5.89 4.27
C PHE A 60 -3.53 5.44 4.41
N VAL A 61 -3.26 4.21 4.00
CA VAL A 61 -1.97 3.55 4.22
C VAL A 61 -1.31 3.26 2.89
N THR A 62 -0.02 3.56 2.83
CA THR A 62 0.86 3.29 1.70
C THR A 62 2.27 3.01 2.22
N ALA A 63 3.21 2.70 1.33
CA ALA A 63 4.62 2.53 1.63
C ALA A 63 5.45 3.07 0.46
N THR A 64 6.74 3.34 0.69
CA THR A 64 7.64 3.66 -0.42
C THR A 64 7.90 2.40 -1.25
N TYR A 65 8.24 2.58 -2.53
CA TYR A 65 8.64 1.47 -3.39
C TYR A 65 9.75 0.60 -2.77
N GLU A 66 10.78 1.22 -2.20
CA GLU A 66 11.87 0.55 -1.48
C GLU A 66 11.36 -0.32 -0.32
N SER A 67 10.39 0.19 0.44
CA SER A 67 9.79 -0.56 1.55
C SER A 67 8.95 -1.74 1.04
N LEU A 68 8.26 -1.58 -0.08
CA LEU A 68 7.53 -2.66 -0.75
C LEU A 68 8.48 -3.74 -1.30
N LEU A 69 9.63 -3.36 -1.85
CA LEU A 69 10.66 -4.31 -2.31
C LEU A 69 11.16 -5.18 -1.16
N ARG A 70 11.54 -4.57 -0.04
CA ARG A 70 11.96 -5.32 1.14
C ARG A 70 10.87 -6.25 1.68
N GLY A 71 9.63 -5.76 1.76
CA GLY A 71 8.50 -6.63 2.15
C GLY A 71 8.29 -7.79 1.18
N ALA A 72 8.48 -7.58 -0.13
CA ALA A 72 8.39 -8.64 -1.13
C ALA A 72 9.50 -9.69 -1.00
N ASP A 73 10.72 -9.27 -0.63
CA ASP A 73 11.86 -10.16 -0.35
C ASP A 73 11.58 -10.99 0.91
N GLU A 74 11.18 -10.34 2.01
CA GLU A 74 10.81 -11.00 3.27
C GLU A 74 9.66 -12.02 3.10
N MET A 75 8.71 -11.72 2.20
CA MET A 75 7.60 -12.63 1.86
C MET A 75 7.98 -13.70 0.83
N GLY A 76 9.17 -13.64 0.23
CA GLY A 76 9.61 -14.54 -0.83
C GLY A 76 8.73 -14.47 -2.09
N LEU A 77 8.21 -13.29 -2.42
CA LEU A 77 7.30 -13.08 -3.54
C LEU A 77 7.98 -13.48 -4.85
N ARG A 78 7.31 -14.30 -5.68
CA ARG A 78 7.91 -14.72 -6.95
C ARG A 78 7.75 -13.67 -8.04
N LYS A 79 8.85 -13.32 -8.70
CA LYS A 79 8.92 -12.35 -9.79
C LYS A 79 9.57 -12.96 -11.04
N PRO A 80 9.18 -12.47 -12.24
CA PRO A 80 9.79 -12.90 -13.48
C PRO A 80 11.23 -12.39 -13.57
N VAL A 81 12.12 -13.27 -14.02
CA VAL A 81 13.54 -12.98 -14.26
C VAL A 81 13.72 -12.63 -15.73
N LYS A 82 14.59 -11.65 -16.03
CA LYS A 82 14.90 -11.26 -17.41
C LYS A 82 15.51 -12.44 -18.18
N ALA A 83 15.24 -12.51 -19.47
CA ALA A 83 15.66 -13.63 -20.32
C ALA A 83 17.18 -13.85 -20.33
N GLU A 84 17.99 -12.78 -20.28
CA GLU A 84 19.45 -12.85 -20.25
C GLU A 84 20.03 -13.51 -18.99
N PHE A 85 19.24 -13.60 -17.90
CA PHE A 85 19.60 -14.29 -16.66
C PHE A 85 18.92 -15.67 -16.54
N GLY A 86 18.41 -16.22 -17.65
CA GLY A 86 17.81 -17.55 -17.72
C GLY A 86 16.28 -17.57 -17.69
N GLY A 87 15.63 -16.43 -17.47
CA GLY A 87 14.17 -16.32 -17.49
C GLY A 87 13.45 -17.06 -16.36
N GLY A 88 12.13 -17.20 -16.49
CA GLY A 88 11.29 -17.92 -15.53
C GLY A 88 10.91 -17.10 -14.31
N MET A 89 10.50 -17.75 -13.23
CA MET A 89 10.05 -17.11 -11.98
C MET A 89 10.99 -17.51 -10.83
N ARG A 90 11.50 -16.54 -10.08
CA ARG A 90 12.31 -16.76 -8.86
C ARG A 90 11.71 -15.98 -7.69
N SER A 91 11.95 -16.45 -6.45
CA SER A 91 11.67 -15.64 -5.26
C SER A 91 12.51 -14.38 -5.31
N PHE A 92 11.87 -13.23 -5.18
CA PHE A 92 12.50 -11.92 -5.21
C PHE A 92 13.56 -11.82 -4.11
N SER A 93 14.64 -11.10 -4.41
CA SER A 93 15.74 -10.80 -3.49
C SER A 93 16.24 -9.39 -3.81
N CYS A 94 16.36 -8.56 -2.78
CA CYS A 94 16.90 -7.21 -2.90
C CYS A 94 18.40 -7.20 -3.24
N GLU A 95 19.14 -8.27 -2.92
CA GLU A 95 20.59 -8.36 -3.19
C GLU A 95 20.89 -8.55 -4.70
N GLU A 96 19.97 -9.18 -5.43
CA GLU A 96 20.09 -9.49 -6.86
C GLU A 96 18.94 -8.86 -7.68
N ASP A 97 18.44 -7.70 -7.29
CA ASP A 97 17.21 -7.10 -7.85
C ASP A 97 17.27 -6.83 -9.37
N TYR A 98 18.46 -6.53 -9.89
CA TYR A 98 18.72 -6.21 -11.29
C TYR A 98 18.38 -7.34 -12.27
N ILE A 99 18.19 -8.58 -11.80
CA ILE A 99 17.82 -9.71 -12.64
C ILE A 99 16.33 -9.77 -12.96
N TYR A 100 15.48 -9.05 -12.23
CA TYR A 100 14.03 -9.15 -12.37
C TYR A 100 13.48 -8.20 -13.43
N GLU A 101 12.47 -8.65 -14.18
CA GLU A 101 11.79 -7.80 -15.14
C GLU A 101 11.07 -6.65 -14.43
N ASN A 102 11.06 -5.47 -15.05
CA ASN A 102 10.39 -4.26 -14.57
C ASN A 102 10.84 -3.71 -13.20
N ILE A 103 11.97 -4.14 -12.64
CA ILE A 103 12.45 -3.68 -11.32
C ILE A 103 12.57 -2.14 -11.20
N GLU A 104 12.87 -1.45 -12.30
CA GLU A 104 12.96 0.03 -12.34
C GLU A 104 11.60 0.73 -12.49
N ASN A 105 10.53 -0.02 -12.77
CA ASN A 105 9.18 0.50 -12.99
C ASN A 105 8.26 0.02 -11.86
N GLU A 106 8.06 0.86 -10.84
CA GLU A 106 7.21 0.58 -9.68
C GLU A 106 5.81 0.05 -10.06
N LEU A 107 5.15 0.71 -11.01
CA LEU A 107 3.81 0.34 -11.49
C LEU A 107 3.79 -0.97 -12.28
N GLY A 108 4.93 -1.34 -12.89
CA GLY A 108 5.09 -2.60 -13.64
C GLY A 108 5.60 -3.74 -12.78
N PHE A 109 6.26 -3.43 -11.66
CA PHE A 109 6.84 -4.44 -10.77
C PHE A 109 5.80 -4.98 -9.80
N PHE A 110 5.00 -4.11 -9.16
CA PHE A 110 3.88 -4.51 -8.32
C PHE A 110 2.55 -4.18 -9.00
N SER A 111 1.64 -5.15 -9.00
CA SER A 111 0.25 -4.94 -9.40
C SER A 111 -0.61 -4.63 -8.17
N SER A 112 -1.55 -3.69 -8.28
CA SER A 112 -2.71 -3.66 -7.38
C SER A 112 -3.59 -4.90 -7.64
N GLN A 113 -4.11 -5.52 -6.57
CA GLN A 113 -5.03 -6.67 -6.66
C GLN A 113 -6.46 -6.24 -6.98
#